data_AF-A0A127ZGW7-F1
#
_entry.id   AF-A0A127ZGW7-F1
#
_cell.length_a   1.000
_cell.length_b   1.000
_cell.length_c   1.000
_cell.angle_alpha   90.00
_cell.angle_beta   90.00
_cell.angle_gamma   90.00
#
_symmetry.space_group_name_H-M   'P 1'
#
loop_
_entity.id
_entity.type
_entity.pdbx_description
1 polymer ?
#
loop_
_entity_poly.entity_id
_entity_poly.type
_entity_poly.pdbx_seq_one_letter_code
_entity_poly.pdbx_strand_id
1 'polypeptide(L)'
;MKRYRSNFVLLVVIGFQALLAAYALRAPNAALRKRALPYLGPKTYLTYQQLKDGEFMPDGNLRPTGPLTRGMYEEQVFHRGMPMYLGGRNGYDLQKLQRAYTDFDKIHVVAPYQSGQSHLTIIKKQEGPRALEASEKVSARANNVLAVRKTFGHTAAVAAYGQKLESAPRRRGFPGTRRYSLPNWDKAEEAIPLPEETGLQAARDQLNSQRYVAFSSSNNSAKLGIRLLEDGTQEVKWFVNSAPVFVPHP
;
A
#
# COMPACT_ATOMS: atom_id res chain seq x y z
N MET A 1 32.64 40.91 -51.14
CA MET A 1 32.53 39.50 -51.59
C MET A 1 32.47 38.57 -50.39
N LYS A 2 31.42 37.73 -50.37
CA LYS A 2 31.18 36.47 -49.62
C LYS A 2 31.77 36.31 -48.20
N ARG A 3 30.89 36.36 -47.19
CA ARG A 3 31.01 35.58 -45.95
C ARG A 3 29.76 34.72 -45.74
N TYR A 4 29.75 33.53 -46.34
CA TYR A 4 28.84 32.44 -45.95
C TYR A 4 29.66 31.42 -45.16
N ARG A 5 29.71 31.55 -43.82
CA ARG A 5 30.34 30.53 -42.95
C ARG A 5 29.65 30.30 -41.60
N SER A 6 28.41 30.75 -41.40
CA SER A 6 27.76 30.62 -40.07
C SER A 6 26.68 29.53 -39.97
N ASN A 7 26.10 29.05 -41.08
CA ASN A 7 24.95 28.15 -41.00
C ASN A 7 25.30 26.66 -40.99
N PHE A 8 26.45 26.27 -41.54
CA PHE A 8 26.83 24.85 -41.62
C PHE A 8 27.30 24.30 -40.26
N VAL A 9 28.06 25.09 -39.50
CA VAL A 9 28.51 24.71 -38.16
C VAL A 9 27.33 24.56 -37.20
N LEU A 10 26.35 25.46 -37.29
CA LEU A 10 25.13 25.39 -36.47
C LEU A 10 24.32 24.11 -36.76
N LEU A 11 24.16 23.76 -38.04
CA LEU A 11 23.43 22.56 -38.45
C LEU A 11 24.13 21.26 -38.01
N VAL A 12 25.47 21.21 -38.04
CA VAL A 12 26.24 20.06 -37.57
C VAL A 12 26.10 19.89 -36.04
N VAL A 13 26.13 20.99 -35.27
CA VAL A 13 25.95 20.95 -33.82
C VAL A 13 24.54 20.49 -33.44
N ILE A 14 23.50 20.99 -34.12
CA ILE A 14 22.11 20.58 -33.88
C ILE A 14 21.93 19.10 -34.25
N GLY A 15 22.49 18.66 -35.38
CA GLY A 15 22.45 17.26 -35.80
C GLY A 15 23.13 16.32 -34.79
N PHE A 16 24.28 16.71 -34.24
CA PHE A 16 25.01 15.92 -33.26
C PHE A 16 24.31 15.86 -31.90
N GLN A 17 23.69 16.96 -31.46
CA GLN A 17 22.85 16.97 -30.26
C GLN A 17 21.59 16.12 -30.41
N ALA A 18 20.95 16.13 -31.58
CA ALA A 18 19.80 15.26 -31.86
C ALA A 18 20.18 13.78 -31.87
N LEU A 19 21.38 13.44 -32.38
CA LEU A 19 21.90 12.07 -32.39
C LEU A 19 22.26 11.57 -30.98
N LEU A 20 22.86 12.42 -30.15
CA LEU A 20 23.11 12.12 -28.73
C LEU A 20 21.81 11.99 -27.93
N ALA A 21 20.81 12.84 -28.16
CA ALA A 21 19.50 12.72 -27.54
C ALA A 21 18.78 11.44 -27.95
N ALA A 22 18.84 11.07 -29.23
CA ALA A 22 18.26 9.82 -29.73
C ALA A 22 18.98 8.58 -29.16
N TYR A 23 20.29 8.63 -28.97
CA TYR A 23 21.06 7.53 -28.36
C TYR A 23 20.79 7.42 -26.85
N ALA A 24 20.72 8.55 -26.14
CA ALA A 24 20.35 8.61 -24.72
C ALA A 24 18.90 8.16 -24.47
N LEU A 25 17.99 8.32 -25.43
CA LEU A 25 16.63 7.80 -25.37
C LEU A 25 16.51 6.31 -25.75
N ARG A 26 17.50 5.74 -26.44
CA ARG A 26 17.46 4.33 -26.88
C ARG A 26 18.15 3.36 -25.89
N ALA A 27 19.16 3.81 -25.15
CA ALA A 27 19.86 3.04 -24.13
C ALA A 27 19.07 2.65 -22.85
N PRO A 28 18.07 3.41 -22.35
CA PRO A 28 17.40 3.07 -21.10
C PRO A 28 16.35 1.96 -21.27
N ASN A 29 15.92 1.63 -22.48
CA ASN A 29 14.83 0.67 -22.69
C ASN A 29 15.18 -0.77 -22.30
N ALA A 30 16.46 -1.18 -22.38
CA ALA A 30 16.87 -2.52 -21.93
C ALA A 30 17.01 -2.62 -20.40
N ALA A 31 17.44 -1.55 -19.74
CA ALA A 31 17.56 -1.50 -18.28
C ALA A 31 16.22 -1.23 -17.57
N LEU A 32 15.33 -0.46 -18.20
CA LEU A 32 13.96 -0.25 -17.75
C LEU A 32 13.10 -1.50 -17.92
N ARG A 33 13.29 -2.32 -18.97
CA ARG A 33 12.57 -3.60 -19.10
C ARG A 33 12.84 -4.58 -17.95
N LYS A 34 13.97 -4.46 -17.25
CA LYS A 34 14.29 -5.27 -16.04
C LYS A 34 13.78 -4.64 -14.73
N ARG A 35 13.28 -3.41 -14.78
CA ARG A 35 12.69 -2.71 -13.64
C ARG A 35 11.19 -2.56 -13.92
N ALA A 36 10.36 -3.28 -13.18
CA ALA A 36 8.92 -3.03 -13.15
C ALA A 36 8.08 -3.43 -14.39
N LEU A 37 8.27 -4.63 -14.95
CA LEU A 37 7.15 -5.27 -15.65
C LEU A 37 6.44 -6.24 -14.69
N PRO A 38 5.10 -6.20 -14.58
CA PRO A 38 4.37 -7.28 -13.92
C PRO A 38 4.69 -8.58 -14.68
N TYR A 39 5.27 -9.54 -13.99
CA TYR A 39 5.59 -10.83 -14.58
C TYR A 39 4.26 -11.52 -14.96
N LEU A 40 4.15 -11.92 -16.23
CA LEU A 40 2.95 -12.52 -16.83
C LEU A 40 2.94 -14.06 -16.78
N GLY A 41 3.87 -14.68 -16.05
CA GLY A 41 3.90 -16.14 -15.93
C GLY A 41 2.87 -16.67 -14.93
N PRO A 42 2.78 -18.01 -14.81
CA PRO A 42 1.80 -18.66 -13.94
C PRO A 42 1.94 -18.18 -12.49
N LYS A 43 0.80 -17.92 -11.84
CA LYS A 43 0.77 -17.54 -10.42
C LYS A 43 1.13 -18.75 -9.57
N THR A 44 2.30 -18.68 -8.93
CA THR A 44 2.74 -19.66 -7.93
C THR A 44 2.34 -19.18 -6.54
N TYR A 45 1.93 -20.11 -5.68
CA TYR A 45 1.56 -19.82 -4.31
C TYR A 45 2.38 -20.67 -3.33
N LEU A 46 2.67 -20.10 -2.17
CA LEU A 46 3.21 -20.82 -1.02
C LEU A 46 2.13 -20.96 0.04
N THR A 47 2.07 -22.11 0.71
CA THR A 47 1.23 -22.28 1.89
C THR A 47 1.87 -21.61 3.11
N TYR A 48 1.08 -21.39 4.16
CA TYR A 48 1.60 -20.88 5.42
C TYR A 48 2.69 -21.81 6.01
N GLN A 49 2.48 -23.12 5.94
CA GLN A 49 3.40 -24.11 6.49
C GLN A 49 4.75 -24.08 5.77
N GLN A 50 4.74 -24.01 4.44
CA GLN A 50 5.97 -23.85 3.65
C GLN A 50 6.75 -22.57 3.99
N LEU A 51 6.05 -21.46 4.23
CA LEU A 51 6.70 -20.22 4.68
C LEU A 51 7.30 -20.38 6.08
N LYS A 52 6.60 -21.06 6.99
CA LYS A 52 7.08 -21.35 8.35
C LYS A 52 8.31 -22.25 8.34
N ASP A 53 8.33 -23.24 7.46
CA ASP A 53 9.40 -24.23 7.33
C ASP A 53 10.62 -23.71 6.54
N GLY A 54 10.55 -22.47 6.06
CA GLY A 54 11.67 -21.80 5.40
C GLY A 54 11.79 -22.07 3.90
N GLU A 55 10.75 -22.59 3.24
CA GLU A 55 10.74 -22.85 1.79
C GLU A 55 10.62 -21.57 0.94
N PHE A 56 10.51 -20.40 1.58
CA PHE A 56 10.53 -19.13 0.86
C PHE A 56 11.91 -18.88 0.25
N MET A 57 12.02 -19.01 -1.07
CA MET A 57 13.25 -18.71 -1.81
C MET A 57 13.08 -17.42 -2.64
N PRO A 58 13.72 -16.29 -2.26
CA PRO A 58 13.68 -15.06 -3.03
C PRO A 58 14.42 -15.22 -4.35
N ASP A 59 13.86 -14.68 -5.43
CA ASP A 59 14.53 -14.65 -6.73
C ASP A 59 15.72 -13.68 -6.68
N GLY A 60 16.93 -14.22 -6.75
CA GLY A 60 18.18 -13.46 -6.74
C GLY A 60 18.37 -12.52 -7.94
N ASN A 61 17.57 -12.66 -8.99
CA ASN A 61 17.60 -11.77 -10.15
C ASN A 61 16.75 -10.51 -9.97
N LEU A 62 15.84 -10.50 -8.99
CA LEU A 62 15.02 -9.34 -8.69
C LEU A 62 15.89 -8.22 -8.12
N ARG A 63 15.68 -7.01 -8.65
CA ARG A 63 16.31 -5.80 -8.13
C ARG A 63 15.26 -4.90 -7.48
N PRO A 64 15.65 -4.14 -6.43
CA PRO A 64 14.78 -3.13 -5.85
C PRO A 64 14.30 -2.15 -6.92
N THR A 65 13.02 -1.81 -6.91
CA THR A 65 12.43 -0.93 -7.92
C THR A 65 12.61 0.55 -7.58
N GLY A 66 13.13 0.83 -6.38
CA GLY A 66 13.36 2.20 -5.90
C GLY A 66 12.07 2.88 -5.43
N PRO A 67 12.16 4.17 -5.05
CA PRO A 67 11.09 4.86 -4.33
C PRO A 67 9.83 5.16 -5.15
N LEU A 68 9.91 5.12 -6.48
CA LEU A 68 8.79 5.47 -7.38
C LEU A 68 7.74 4.36 -7.51
N THR A 69 7.96 3.16 -6.98
CA THR A 69 7.02 2.03 -7.11
C THR A 69 6.09 1.86 -5.92
N ARG A 70 5.91 2.89 -5.07
CA ARG A 70 4.87 2.86 -4.01
C ARG A 70 3.50 2.48 -4.56
N GLY A 71 3.21 2.87 -5.81
CA GLY A 71 2.00 2.50 -6.54
C GLY A 71 1.75 0.98 -6.64
N MET A 72 2.82 0.17 -6.71
CA MET A 72 2.70 -1.30 -6.82
C MET A 72 2.15 -1.96 -5.55
N TYR A 73 2.16 -1.24 -4.43
CA TYR A 73 1.71 -1.72 -3.13
C TYR A 73 0.51 -0.93 -2.63
N GLU A 74 -0.23 -0.28 -3.55
CA GLU A 74 -1.41 0.49 -3.21
C GLU A 74 -2.48 -0.36 -2.53
N GLU A 75 -2.66 -1.61 -2.93
CA GLU A 75 -3.65 -2.50 -2.32
C GLU A 75 -3.13 -3.23 -1.06
N GLN A 76 -1.91 -2.92 -0.63
CA GLN A 76 -1.24 -3.63 0.45
C GLN A 76 -1.45 -2.90 1.79
N VAL A 77 -1.66 -3.69 2.85
CA VAL A 77 -1.64 -3.20 4.24
C VAL A 77 -0.21 -3.20 4.80
N PHE A 78 0.06 -2.30 5.74
CA PHE A 78 1.39 -2.03 6.28
C PHE A 78 1.41 -1.94 7.81
N HIS A 79 2.55 -2.30 8.37
CA HIS A 79 2.94 -1.99 9.74
C HIS A 79 4.36 -1.41 9.75
N ARG A 80 4.53 -0.20 10.30
CA ARG A 80 5.84 0.49 10.39
C ARG A 80 6.62 0.52 9.06
N GLY A 81 5.92 0.75 7.96
CA GLY A 81 6.51 0.82 6.63
C GLY A 81 6.80 -0.53 5.96
N MET A 82 6.49 -1.65 6.62
CA MET A 82 6.67 -3.00 6.08
C MET A 82 5.31 -3.59 5.65
N PRO A 83 5.22 -4.21 4.45
CA PRO A 83 3.98 -4.78 3.96
C PRO A 83 3.58 -6.04 4.74
N MET A 84 2.28 -6.24 4.93
CA MET A 84 1.71 -7.43 5.58
C MET A 84 0.86 -8.24 4.59
N TYR A 85 1.28 -9.44 4.25
CA TYR A 85 0.62 -10.31 3.28
C TYR A 85 -0.42 -11.19 3.94
N LEU A 86 -1.66 -11.10 3.46
CA LEU A 86 -2.76 -11.97 3.87
C LEU A 86 -2.91 -13.08 2.84
N GLY A 87 -3.00 -14.33 3.31
CA GLY A 87 -3.19 -15.49 2.45
C GLY A 87 -4.56 -15.45 1.77
N GLY A 88 -4.60 -15.84 0.49
CA GLY A 88 -5.84 -16.13 -0.23
C GLY A 88 -6.20 -17.61 -0.12
N ARG A 89 -7.23 -18.03 -0.88
CA ARG A 89 -7.67 -19.45 -0.96
C ARG A 89 -6.53 -20.41 -1.34
N ASN A 90 -5.62 -19.96 -2.20
CA ASN A 90 -4.51 -20.76 -2.71
C ASN A 90 -3.21 -20.58 -1.91
N GLY A 91 -3.22 -19.78 -0.83
CA GLY A 91 -2.02 -19.39 -0.08
C GLY A 91 -1.53 -17.99 -0.43
N TYR A 92 -0.24 -17.78 -0.34
CA TYR A 92 0.43 -16.49 -0.54
C TYR A 92 1.07 -16.44 -1.92
N ASP A 93 0.77 -15.39 -2.68
CA ASP A 93 1.33 -15.16 -4.00
C ASP A 93 2.87 -15.00 -3.91
N LEU A 94 3.60 -15.99 -4.42
CA LEU A 94 5.05 -16.06 -4.33
C LEU A 94 5.71 -14.84 -4.96
N GLN A 95 5.21 -14.39 -6.11
CA GLN A 95 5.80 -13.27 -6.84
C GLN A 95 5.64 -11.97 -6.04
N LYS A 96 4.46 -11.76 -5.45
CA LYS A 96 4.24 -10.60 -4.57
C LYS A 96 5.17 -10.63 -3.35
N LEU A 97 5.35 -11.80 -2.73
CA LEU A 97 6.26 -11.96 -1.59
C LEU A 97 7.72 -11.67 -1.98
N GLN A 98 8.21 -12.24 -3.09
CA GLN A 98 9.57 -12.03 -3.58
C GLN A 98 9.83 -10.56 -3.94
N ARG A 99 8.87 -9.91 -4.59
CA ARG A 99 8.92 -8.49 -4.95
C ARG A 99 9.04 -7.59 -3.70
N ALA A 100 8.15 -7.78 -2.72
CA ALA A 100 8.22 -7.00 -1.48
C ALA A 100 9.45 -7.34 -0.63
N TYR A 101 9.85 -8.60 -0.56
CA TYR A 101 11.08 -8.97 0.13
C TYR A 101 12.29 -8.26 -0.47
N THR A 102 12.34 -8.15 -1.80
CA THR A 102 13.42 -7.42 -2.51
C THR A 102 13.37 -5.92 -2.25
N ASP A 103 12.17 -5.33 -2.15
CA ASP A 103 12.00 -3.89 -1.99
C ASP A 103 12.14 -3.40 -0.53
N PHE A 104 11.80 -4.24 0.45
CA PHE A 104 11.72 -3.85 1.87
C PHE A 104 12.70 -4.60 2.78
N ASP A 105 13.37 -5.66 2.30
CA ASP A 105 14.24 -6.59 3.05
C ASP A 105 13.56 -7.29 4.26
N LYS A 106 12.30 -6.94 4.54
CA LYS A 106 11.45 -7.44 5.63
C LYS A 106 10.00 -7.37 5.22
N ILE A 107 9.29 -8.47 5.41
CA ILE A 107 7.85 -8.56 5.15
C ILE A 107 7.15 -9.31 6.28
N HIS A 108 5.88 -9.01 6.50
CA HIS A 108 5.04 -9.74 7.44
C HIS A 108 4.09 -10.67 6.70
N VAL A 109 3.87 -11.86 7.23
CA VAL A 109 2.95 -12.86 6.68
C VAL A 109 1.90 -13.14 7.73
N VAL A 110 0.66 -12.79 7.40
CA VAL A 110 -0.50 -12.92 8.28
C VAL A 110 -1.02 -14.34 8.14
N ALA A 111 -0.87 -15.16 9.18
CA ALA A 111 -1.48 -16.48 9.30
C ALA A 111 -2.99 -16.47 8.98
N PRO A 112 -3.55 -17.59 8.46
CA PRO A 112 -4.98 -17.67 8.18
C PRO A 112 -5.84 -17.37 9.41
N TYR A 113 -6.96 -16.69 9.20
CA TYR A 113 -7.91 -16.37 10.27
C TYR A 113 -8.39 -17.66 10.95
N GLN A 114 -8.49 -17.66 12.29
CA GLN A 114 -8.90 -18.81 13.11
C GLN A 114 -8.00 -20.07 13.06
N SER A 115 -6.81 -19.99 12.46
CA SER A 115 -5.86 -21.13 12.48
C SER A 115 -5.20 -21.39 13.83
N GLY A 116 -5.26 -20.44 14.77
CA GLY A 116 -4.51 -20.48 16.03
C GLY A 116 -2.99 -20.34 15.86
N GLN A 117 -2.50 -20.14 14.63
CA GLN A 117 -1.09 -20.03 14.33
C GLN A 117 -0.58 -18.59 14.55
N SER A 118 0.65 -18.47 15.05
CA SER A 118 1.37 -17.20 15.12
C SER A 118 1.50 -16.57 13.73
N HIS A 119 1.49 -15.25 13.60
CA HIS A 119 1.89 -14.63 12.33
C HIS A 119 3.41 -14.72 12.16
N LEU A 120 3.92 -14.55 10.93
CA LEU A 120 5.35 -14.62 10.65
C LEU A 120 5.92 -13.27 10.22
N THR A 121 7.20 -13.08 10.46
CA THR A 121 8.02 -12.03 9.86
C THR A 121 9.18 -12.69 9.13
N ILE A 122 9.27 -12.43 7.82
CA ILE A 122 10.39 -12.89 6.99
C ILE A 122 11.39 -11.75 6.90
N ILE A 123 12.62 -12.01 7.34
CA ILE A 123 13.72 -11.04 7.33
C ILE A 123 14.87 -11.53 6.47
N LYS A 124 15.60 -10.59 5.87
CA LYS A 124 16.85 -10.87 5.17
C LYS A 124 18.01 -11.07 6.13
N LYS A 125 18.72 -12.19 5.98
CA LYS A 125 20.01 -12.47 6.62
C LYS A 125 21.07 -12.79 5.57
N GLN A 126 22.34 -12.85 5.98
CA GLN A 126 23.46 -13.20 5.10
C GLN A 126 23.31 -14.60 4.49
N GLU A 127 22.81 -15.56 5.27
CA GLU A 127 22.60 -16.96 4.87
C GLU A 127 21.34 -17.16 4.00
N GLY A 128 20.47 -16.14 3.89
CA GLY A 128 19.19 -16.24 3.20
C GLY A 128 18.03 -15.62 3.97
N PRO A 129 16.79 -15.71 3.44
CA PRO A 129 15.60 -15.30 4.17
C PRO A 129 15.39 -16.20 5.40
N ARG A 130 14.87 -15.62 6.47
CA ARG A 130 14.46 -16.38 7.65
C ARG A 130 13.06 -15.98 8.08
N ALA A 131 12.16 -16.95 8.16
CA ALA A 131 10.86 -16.80 8.81
C ALA A 131 11.02 -16.90 10.33
N LEU A 132 10.44 -15.96 11.04
CA LEU A 132 10.39 -15.90 12.49
C LEU A 132 8.94 -15.66 12.92
N GLU A 133 8.58 -16.04 14.13
CA GLU A 133 7.32 -15.58 14.71
C GLU A 133 7.30 -14.05 14.79
N ALA A 134 6.16 -13.48 14.44
CA ALA A 134 5.96 -12.04 14.47
C ALA A 134 5.87 -11.54 15.91
N SER A 135 6.45 -10.36 16.17
CA SER A 135 6.32 -9.70 17.46
C SER A 135 4.85 -9.43 17.81
N GLU A 136 4.52 -9.34 19.10
CA GLU A 136 3.18 -9.06 19.60
C GLU A 136 2.50 -7.85 18.91
N LYS A 137 3.26 -6.76 18.67
CA LYS A 137 2.72 -5.56 17.98
C LYS A 137 2.31 -5.83 16.54
N VAL A 138 3.08 -6.65 15.82
CA VAL A 138 2.74 -7.09 14.45
C VAL A 138 1.52 -8.00 14.50
N SER A 139 1.45 -8.90 15.48
CA SER A 139 0.32 -9.81 15.66
C SER A 139 -0.97 -9.07 15.99
N ALA A 140 -0.94 -8.12 16.93
CA ALA A 140 -2.08 -7.26 17.25
C ALA A 140 -2.54 -6.47 16.01
N ARG A 141 -1.60 -5.90 15.24
CA ARG A 141 -1.91 -5.21 13.99
C ARG A 141 -2.53 -6.17 12.95
N ALA A 142 -2.00 -7.37 12.79
CA ALA A 142 -2.50 -8.38 11.87
C ALA A 142 -3.94 -8.79 12.22
N ASN A 143 -4.22 -9.03 13.50
CA ASN A 143 -5.55 -9.34 13.99
C ASN A 143 -6.54 -8.20 13.72
N ASN A 144 -6.13 -6.95 13.95
CA ASN A 144 -6.98 -5.79 13.63
C ASN A 144 -7.26 -5.67 12.13
N VAL A 145 -6.27 -5.95 11.27
CA VAL A 145 -6.46 -5.99 9.81
C VAL A 145 -7.44 -7.09 9.41
N LEU A 146 -7.27 -8.31 9.95
CA LEU A 146 -8.15 -9.44 9.65
C LEU A 146 -9.58 -9.15 10.10
N ALA A 147 -9.76 -8.59 11.30
CA ALA A 147 -11.06 -8.22 11.83
C ALA A 147 -11.75 -7.16 10.94
N VAL A 148 -11.03 -6.10 10.56
CA VAL A 148 -11.58 -5.07 9.67
C VAL A 148 -11.93 -5.66 8.31
N ARG A 149 -11.03 -6.45 7.72
CA ARG A 149 -11.25 -7.07 6.41
C ARG A 149 -12.47 -7.99 6.41
N LYS A 150 -12.66 -8.75 7.49
CA LYS A 150 -13.80 -9.65 7.65
C LYS A 150 -15.13 -8.90 7.80
N THR A 151 -15.15 -7.81 8.57
CA THR A 151 -16.38 -7.10 8.92
C THR A 151 -16.78 -6.02 7.90
N PHE A 152 -15.80 -5.30 7.34
CA PHE A 152 -16.00 -4.11 6.50
C PHE A 152 -15.43 -4.28 5.08
N GLY A 153 -14.88 -5.45 4.76
CA GLY A 153 -14.35 -5.75 3.43
C GLY A 153 -12.90 -5.30 3.20
N HIS A 154 -12.40 -5.64 2.01
CA HIS A 154 -11.00 -5.42 1.62
C HIS A 154 -10.66 -3.93 1.53
N THR A 155 -11.51 -3.12 0.89
CA THR A 155 -11.28 -1.68 0.73
C THR A 155 -11.11 -0.98 2.07
N ALA A 156 -11.99 -1.26 3.04
CA ALA A 156 -11.91 -0.68 4.37
C ALA A 156 -10.60 -1.04 5.08
N ALA A 157 -10.15 -2.30 4.96
CA ALA A 157 -8.90 -2.75 5.57
C ALA A 157 -7.67 -2.04 4.97
N VAL A 158 -7.63 -1.86 3.65
CA VAL A 158 -6.52 -1.17 2.97
C VAL A 158 -6.58 0.34 3.19
N ALA A 159 -7.77 0.95 3.25
CA ALA A 159 -7.92 2.36 3.61
C ALA A 159 -7.45 2.62 5.05
N ALA A 160 -7.78 1.72 5.98
CA ALA A 160 -7.45 1.83 7.40
C ALA A 160 -5.98 1.56 7.70
N TYR A 161 -5.38 0.57 7.03
CA TYR A 161 -4.08 0.04 7.39
C TYR A 161 -3.08 0.00 6.24
N GLY A 162 -3.36 0.66 5.11
CA GLY A 162 -2.48 0.79 3.97
C GLY A 162 -1.25 1.66 4.22
N GLN A 163 -0.58 2.08 3.15
CA GLN A 163 0.49 3.07 3.25
C GLN A 163 -0.03 4.39 3.84
N LYS A 164 0.86 5.14 4.48
CA LYS A 164 0.58 6.53 4.87
C LYS A 164 0.13 7.32 3.63
N LEU A 165 -0.93 8.10 3.78
CA LEU A 165 -1.44 8.97 2.72
C LEU A 165 -0.76 10.33 2.76
N GLU A 166 -1.23 11.26 1.93
CA GLU A 166 -0.68 12.60 1.84
C GLU A 166 -0.84 13.36 3.17
N SER A 167 0.27 13.97 3.61
CA SER A 167 0.25 14.89 4.74
C SER A 167 -0.67 16.07 4.43
N ALA A 168 -1.28 16.66 5.47
CA ALA A 168 -2.18 17.78 5.27
C ALA A 168 -1.46 18.93 4.52
N PRO A 169 -2.09 19.54 3.51
CA PRO A 169 -1.46 20.61 2.74
C PRO A 169 -1.09 21.74 3.70
N ARG A 170 0.19 22.13 3.70
CA ARG A 170 0.64 23.32 4.43
C ARG A 170 -0.06 24.52 3.83
N ARG A 171 -0.98 25.16 4.57
CA ARG A 171 -1.61 26.40 4.09
C ARG A 171 -0.51 27.44 3.86
N ARG A 172 -0.21 27.73 2.58
CA ARG A 172 0.63 28.87 2.22
C ARG A 172 -0.12 30.14 2.62
N GLY A 173 0.32 30.71 3.72
CA GLY A 173 -0.09 32.01 4.22
C GLY A 173 0.83 32.38 5.38
N PHE A 174 0.94 33.67 5.66
CA PHE A 174 1.72 34.38 6.69
C PHE A 174 2.43 33.54 7.79
N PRO A 175 3.65 33.94 8.20
CA PRO A 175 4.36 33.30 9.32
C PRO A 175 3.45 33.23 10.55
N GLY A 176 3.09 32.01 10.96
CA GLY A 176 2.10 31.74 12.01
C GLY A 176 0.82 30.99 11.55
N THR A 177 0.75 30.51 10.31
CA THR A 177 -0.46 29.88 9.76
C THR A 177 -0.92 28.63 10.51
N ARG A 178 -2.22 28.66 10.85
CA ARG A 178 -2.97 27.64 11.61
C ARG A 178 -2.72 26.22 11.10
N ARG A 179 -2.40 25.33 12.05
CA ARG A 179 -2.37 23.86 11.90
C ARG A 179 -3.72 23.36 11.38
N TYR A 180 -3.71 22.27 10.61
CA TYR A 180 -4.94 21.69 10.11
C TYR A 180 -5.65 21.04 11.31
N SER A 181 -6.79 21.58 11.73
CA SER A 181 -7.52 20.99 12.85
C SER A 181 -8.00 19.60 12.43
N LEU A 182 -7.48 18.57 13.08
CA LEU A 182 -7.88 17.19 12.85
C LEU A 182 -9.40 17.05 13.07
N PRO A 183 -10.12 16.34 12.19
CA PRO A 183 -11.54 16.08 12.43
C PRO A 183 -11.70 15.30 13.75
N ASN A 184 -12.64 15.76 14.58
CA ASN A 184 -13.02 15.01 15.78
C ASN A 184 -13.64 13.67 15.38
N TRP A 185 -13.57 12.68 16.28
CA TRP A 185 -14.19 11.37 16.06
C TRP A 185 -15.69 11.48 15.79
N ASP A 186 -16.38 12.46 16.38
CA ASP A 186 -17.81 12.72 16.12
C ASP A 186 -18.09 12.90 14.61
N LYS A 187 -17.20 13.58 13.87
CA LYS A 187 -17.36 13.75 12.43
C LYS A 187 -17.21 12.44 11.66
N ALA A 188 -16.31 11.56 12.10
CA ALA A 188 -16.13 10.24 11.49
C ALA A 188 -17.26 9.27 11.88
N GLU A 189 -17.86 9.46 13.06
CA GLU A 189 -19.02 8.71 13.53
C GLU A 189 -20.30 9.12 12.80
N GLU A 190 -20.52 10.43 12.61
CA GLU A 190 -21.66 11.00 11.88
C GLU A 190 -21.50 10.87 10.36
N ALA A 191 -20.31 10.56 9.86
CA ALA A 191 -20.06 10.39 8.44
C ALA A 191 -20.99 9.32 7.84
N ILE A 192 -21.51 9.64 6.66
CA ILE A 192 -22.24 8.69 5.83
C ILE A 192 -21.24 7.61 5.40
N PRO A 193 -21.48 6.33 5.73
CA PRO A 193 -20.60 5.26 5.33
C PRO A 193 -20.49 5.17 3.81
N LEU A 194 -19.27 4.88 3.34
CA LEU A 194 -19.04 4.54 1.95
C LEU A 194 -19.76 3.24 1.60
N PRO A 195 -20.42 3.17 0.43
CA PRO A 195 -20.93 1.91 -0.12
C PRO A 195 -19.83 0.86 -0.26
N GLU A 196 -20.17 -0.42 -0.15
CA GLU A 196 -19.21 -1.54 -0.22
C GLU A 196 -18.49 -1.58 -1.57
N GLU A 197 -19.19 -1.20 -2.65
CA GLU A 197 -18.68 -1.11 -4.01
C GLU A 197 -17.73 0.08 -4.24
N THR A 198 -17.51 0.94 -3.24
CA THR A 198 -16.58 2.06 -3.35
C THR A 198 -15.16 1.52 -3.60
N GLY A 199 -14.60 1.85 -4.75
CA GLY A 199 -13.23 1.50 -5.08
C GLY A 199 -12.21 2.12 -4.12
N LEU A 200 -11.06 1.46 -3.95
CA LEU A 200 -10.00 1.90 -3.05
C LEU A 200 -9.52 3.33 -3.35
N GLN A 201 -9.40 3.70 -4.62
CA GLN A 201 -8.95 5.04 -5.00
C GLN A 201 -9.95 6.12 -4.54
N ALA A 202 -11.25 5.91 -4.79
CA ALA A 202 -12.29 6.84 -4.36
C ALA A 202 -12.32 6.99 -2.83
N ALA A 203 -12.17 5.90 -2.09
CA ALA A 203 -12.07 5.93 -0.63
C ALA A 203 -10.85 6.74 -0.15
N ARG A 204 -9.71 6.62 -0.84
CA ARG A 204 -8.49 7.39 -0.53
C ARG A 204 -8.63 8.87 -0.86
N ASP A 205 -9.25 9.19 -1.99
CA ASP A 205 -9.49 10.57 -2.41
C ASP A 205 -10.42 11.27 -1.41
N GLN A 206 -11.45 10.57 -0.93
CA GLN A 206 -12.30 11.07 0.16
C GLN A 206 -11.53 11.22 1.46
N LEU A 207 -10.71 10.25 1.85
CA LEU A 207 -9.89 10.34 3.06
C LEU A 207 -8.85 11.47 2.98
N ASN A 208 -8.27 11.74 1.81
CA ASN A 208 -7.33 12.84 1.60
C ASN A 208 -8.01 14.21 1.65
N SER A 209 -9.20 14.33 1.04
CA SER A 209 -9.94 15.59 0.95
C SER A 209 -10.66 15.95 2.26
N GLN A 210 -11.36 14.99 2.88
CA GLN A 210 -12.14 15.22 4.10
C GLN A 210 -11.35 14.96 5.37
N ARG A 211 -10.21 14.25 5.29
CA ARG A 211 -9.40 13.76 6.44
C ARG A 211 -10.13 12.76 7.34
N TYR A 212 -11.29 12.27 6.93
CA TYR A 212 -12.00 11.16 7.56
C TYR A 212 -12.87 10.43 6.54
N VAL A 213 -13.26 9.20 6.87
CA VAL A 213 -14.17 8.36 6.11
C VAL A 213 -14.79 7.32 7.04
N ALA A 214 -15.98 6.84 6.71
CA ALA A 214 -16.62 5.72 7.40
C ALA A 214 -16.95 4.58 6.44
N PHE A 215 -16.95 3.34 6.95
CA PHE A 215 -17.46 2.15 6.28
C PHE A 215 -18.49 1.47 7.18
N SER A 216 -19.53 0.87 6.61
CA SER A 216 -20.48 0.05 7.36
C SER A 216 -20.15 -1.43 7.18
N SER A 217 -20.52 -2.24 8.17
CA SER A 217 -20.52 -3.69 8.01
C SER A 217 -21.62 -4.09 7.02
N SER A 218 -21.51 -5.27 6.40
CA SER A 218 -22.49 -5.76 5.41
C SER A 218 -23.93 -5.84 5.95
N ASN A 219 -24.09 -6.03 7.25
CA ASN A 219 -25.38 -6.05 7.96
C ASN A 219 -25.74 -4.71 8.64
N ASN A 220 -24.97 -3.64 8.41
CA ASN A 220 -25.10 -2.32 9.04
C ASN A 220 -25.10 -2.32 10.58
N SER A 221 -24.62 -3.39 11.24
CA SER A 221 -24.56 -3.48 12.71
C SER A 221 -23.35 -2.75 13.31
N ALA A 222 -22.36 -2.42 12.49
CA ALA A 222 -21.17 -1.72 12.94
C ALA A 222 -20.73 -0.67 11.89
N LYS A 223 -20.01 0.34 12.36
CA LYS A 223 -19.38 1.36 11.56
C LYS A 223 -17.89 1.43 11.89
N LEU A 224 -17.06 1.51 10.87
CA LEU A 224 -15.62 1.74 10.97
C LEU A 224 -15.34 3.19 10.59
N GLY A 225 -14.92 4.02 11.54
CA GLY A 225 -14.38 5.33 11.23
C GLY A 225 -12.87 5.28 11.03
N ILE A 226 -12.40 5.99 10.02
CA ILE A 226 -10.97 6.21 9.77
C ILE A 226 -10.76 7.72 9.72
N ARG A 227 -9.76 8.21 10.44
CA ARG A 227 -9.33 9.61 10.34
C ARG A 227 -7.85 9.69 9.97
N LEU A 228 -7.50 10.74 9.24
CA LEU A 228 -6.16 10.95 8.71
C LEU A 228 -5.47 12.09 9.47
N LEU A 229 -4.38 11.75 10.18
CA LEU A 229 -3.55 12.69 10.93
C LEU A 229 -2.78 13.64 10.01
N GLU A 230 -2.22 14.73 10.56
CA GLU A 230 -1.50 15.74 9.76
C GLU A 230 -0.32 15.14 8.98
N ASP A 231 0.34 14.12 9.53
CA ASP A 231 1.48 13.44 8.92
C ASP A 231 1.09 12.37 7.88
N GLY A 232 -0.21 12.17 7.64
CA GLY A 232 -0.74 11.15 6.73
C GLY A 232 -0.90 9.77 7.37
N THR A 233 -0.71 9.64 8.68
CA THR A 233 -1.02 8.40 9.42
C THR A 233 -2.52 8.25 9.61
N GLN A 234 -3.03 7.04 9.41
CA GLN A 234 -4.43 6.70 9.67
C GLN A 234 -4.63 6.23 11.11
N GLU A 235 -5.67 6.75 11.74
CA GLU A 235 -6.24 6.20 12.96
C GLU A 235 -7.62 5.61 12.68
N VAL A 236 -7.96 4.57 13.44
CA VAL A 236 -9.12 3.72 13.18
C VAL A 236 -9.91 3.54 14.47
N LYS A 237 -11.23 3.70 14.41
CA LYS A 237 -12.14 3.46 15.53
C LYS A 237 -13.35 2.67 15.06
N TRP A 238 -13.75 1.71 15.88
CA TRP A 238 -14.95 0.91 15.67
C TRP A 238 -16.10 1.50 16.49
N PHE A 239 -17.23 1.70 15.83
CA PHE A 239 -18.48 2.11 16.45
C PHE A 239 -19.46 0.95 16.28
N VAL A 240 -19.94 0.41 17.40
CA VAL A 240 -20.96 -0.64 17.39
C VAL A 240 -22.31 0.07 17.50
N ASN A 241 -23.22 -0.17 16.54
CA ASN A 241 -24.57 0.38 16.65
C ASN A 241 -25.27 -0.33 17.81
N SER A 242 -25.37 0.33 18.96
CA SER A 242 -26.08 -0.16 20.15
C SER A 242 -27.58 0.19 20.14
N ALA A 243 -28.17 0.49 18.98
CA ALA A 243 -29.58 0.82 18.91
C ALA A 243 -30.43 -0.42 19.28
N PRO A 244 -31.33 -0.34 20.28
CA PRO A 244 -32.28 -1.41 20.55
C PRO A 244 -33.17 -1.60 19.32
N VAL A 245 -33.24 -2.83 18.82
CA VAL A 245 -34.23 -3.23 17.81
C VAL A 245 -35.59 -3.20 18.51
N PHE A 246 -36.28 -2.07 18.48
CA PHE A 246 -37.71 -2.04 18.77
C PHE A 246 -38.43 -2.72 17.61
N VAL A 247 -38.70 -4.01 17.74
CA VAL A 247 -39.65 -4.71 16.88
C VAL A 247 -41.04 -4.27 17.34
N PRO A 248 -41.85 -3.58 16.51
CA PRO A 248 -43.24 -3.38 16.86
C PRO A 248 -43.93 -4.75 16.86
N HIS A 249 -44.46 -5.16 18.01
CA HIS A 249 -45.34 -6.31 18.10
C HIS A 249 -46.65 -5.99 17.35
N PRO A 250 -47.09 -6.83 16.41
CA PRO A 250 -48.46 -6.79 15.88
C PRO A 250 -49.47 -7.26 16.93
#